data_AF-A0A971GHQ2-F1
#
_entry.id   AF-A0A971GHQ2-F1
#
_cell.length_a   1.000
_cell.length_b   1.000
_cell.length_c   1.000
_cell.angle_alpha   90.00
_cell.angle_beta   90.00
_cell.angle_gamma   90.00
#
_symmetry.space_group_name_H-M   'P 1'
#
loop_
_entity.id
_entity.type
_entity.pdbx_description
1 polymer ?
#
loop_
_entity_poly.entity_id
_entity_poly.type
_entity_poly.pdbx_seq_one_letter_code
_entity_poly.pdbx_strand_id
1 'polypeptide(L)'
;MSNCKAVVDQALKEIGDVIYLCLKYEPCPVERLDNSLALIDKIINDPDHLRECEYYFKASGSNYILFFFSNIIYNLKTRNDLILNQDVVKWLASVWRSFLQRNKNYQLYFPLNKQYSKLIGKFYGAETTFISKINNVTMVNEHFINGGLGDDSEIEKLERFFQVTEEILLAMKPSCFFLQDFYKEMKIATGEVPAEAAEIEKRGLSGFGADIYTYRKLVEDICKTLGLLEAIYLLLKKKKATRQFRIFDGKKKFLTTGEIYEIYADKFSSWKKELLDLK
;
A
#
# COMPACT_ATOMS: atom_id res chain seq x y z
N MET A 1 11.34 17.05 35.07
CA MET A 1 10.06 16.53 34.51
C MET A 1 9.56 17.32 33.30
N SER A 2 9.56 18.66 33.29
CA SER A 2 9.07 19.47 32.15
C SER A 2 9.70 19.18 30.77
N ASN A 3 10.98 18.78 30.71
CA ASN A 3 11.68 18.55 29.44
C ASN A 3 11.31 17.20 28.78
N CYS A 4 11.01 16.17 29.59
CA CYS A 4 10.66 14.84 29.09
C CYS A 4 9.31 14.85 28.35
N LYS A 5 8.30 15.49 28.96
CA LYS A 5 6.97 15.66 28.37
C LYS A 5 7.03 16.35 27.00
N ALA A 6 7.70 17.51 26.93
CA ALA A 6 7.81 18.26 25.69
C ALA A 6 8.48 17.46 24.55
N VAL A 7 9.47 16.63 24.89
CA VAL A 7 10.14 15.73 23.93
C VAL A 7 9.20 14.64 23.43
N VAL A 8 8.41 14.03 24.32
CA VAL A 8 7.44 12.98 23.95
C VAL A 8 6.31 13.55 23.10
N ASP A 9 5.73 14.69 23.51
CA ASP A 9 4.66 15.36 22.77
C ASP A 9 5.09 15.69 21.33
N GLN A 10 6.30 16.26 21.18
CA GLN A 10 6.85 16.59 19.87
C GLN A 10 7.15 15.34 19.03
N ALA A 11 7.67 14.28 19.66
CA ALA A 11 7.95 13.01 18.98
C ALA A 11 6.65 12.35 18.48
N LEU A 12 5.63 12.27 19.34
CA LEU A 12 4.34 11.69 18.98
C LEU A 12 3.68 12.49 17.86
N LYS A 13 3.73 13.83 17.92
CA LYS A 13 3.21 14.70 16.86
C LYS A 13 3.87 14.40 15.51
N GLU A 14 5.20 14.33 15.45
CA GLU A 14 5.92 14.00 14.22
C GLU A 14 5.56 12.60 13.70
N ILE A 15 5.47 11.60 14.60
CA ILE A 15 5.02 10.25 14.22
C ILE A 15 3.60 10.29 13.65
N GLY A 16 2.69 11.05 14.27
CA GLY A 16 1.32 11.23 13.81
C GLY A 16 1.25 11.87 12.42
N ASP A 17 2.01 12.94 12.20
CA ASP A 17 2.08 13.65 10.92
C ASP A 17 2.62 12.73 9.81
N VAL A 18 3.65 11.93 10.10
CA VAL A 18 4.21 10.97 9.13
C VAL A 18 3.26 9.81 8.86
N ILE A 19 2.58 9.27 9.88
CA ILE A 19 1.53 8.26 9.69
C ILE A 19 0.40 8.81 8.83
N TYR A 20 0.01 10.07 9.05
CA TYR A 20 -1.04 10.72 8.27
C TYR A 20 -0.67 10.85 6.78
N LEU A 21 0.56 11.28 6.47
CA LEU A 21 1.07 11.29 5.10
C LEU A 21 1.08 9.89 4.47
N CYS A 22 1.53 8.89 5.22
CA CYS A 22 1.56 7.50 4.78
C CYS A 22 0.15 6.94 4.53
N LEU A 23 -0.83 7.23 5.39
CA LEU A 23 -2.21 6.84 5.19
C LEU A 23 -2.80 7.45 3.92
N LYS A 24 -2.40 8.68 3.56
CA LYS A 24 -2.79 9.34 2.30
C LYS A 24 -2.03 8.85 1.07
N TYR A 25 -1.00 8.02 1.26
CA TYR A 25 -0.06 7.62 0.20
C TYR A 25 0.59 8.83 -0.50
N GLU A 26 0.85 9.88 0.27
CA GLU A 26 1.60 11.05 -0.19
C GLU A 26 3.11 10.77 -0.13
N PRO A 27 3.93 11.39 -1.01
CA PRO A 27 5.38 11.27 -0.94
C PRO A 27 5.93 11.72 0.41
N CYS A 28 6.71 10.87 1.06
CA CYS A 28 7.39 11.19 2.31
C CYS A 28 8.89 10.92 2.15
N PRO A 29 9.77 11.91 2.42
CA PRO A 29 11.21 11.70 2.36
C PRO A 29 11.66 10.54 3.23
N VAL A 30 12.56 9.71 2.72
CA VAL A 30 13.05 8.51 3.42
C VAL A 30 13.69 8.89 4.75
N GLU A 31 14.38 10.03 4.82
CA GLU A 31 15.00 10.56 6.02
C GLU A 31 13.97 10.89 7.10
N ARG A 32 12.80 11.39 6.71
CA ARG A 32 11.71 11.72 7.65
C ARG A 32 11.06 10.45 8.22
N LEU A 33 10.91 9.42 7.38
CA LEU A 33 10.47 8.09 7.80
C LEU A 33 11.48 7.46 8.78
N ASP A 34 12.78 7.54 8.47
CA ASP A 34 13.84 7.00 9.33
C ASP A 34 13.93 7.73 10.66
N ASN A 35 13.77 9.05 10.67
CA ASN A 35 13.67 9.82 11.90
C ASN A 35 12.45 9.38 12.74
N SER A 36 11.29 9.20 12.12
CA SER A 36 10.09 8.73 12.84
C SER A 36 10.26 7.33 13.42
N LEU A 37 10.91 6.42 12.69
CA LEU A 37 11.26 5.08 13.19
C LEU A 37 12.21 5.18 14.39
N ALA A 38 13.21 6.06 14.34
CA ALA A 38 14.12 6.30 15.46
C ALA A 38 13.42 6.91 16.68
N LEU A 39 12.46 7.82 16.47
CA LEU A 39 11.63 8.38 17.55
C LEU A 39 10.78 7.30 18.22
N ILE A 40 10.18 6.38 17.45
CA ILE A 40 9.45 5.23 17.99
C ILE A 40 10.37 4.36 18.85
N ASP A 41 11.58 4.05 18.36
CA ASP A 41 12.54 3.23 19.10
C ASP A 41 12.99 3.91 20.40
N LYS A 42 13.12 5.24 20.40
CA LYS A 42 13.41 6.01 21.61
C LYS A 42 12.26 5.95 22.63
N ILE A 43 11.01 5.95 22.18
CA ILE A 43 9.83 5.85 23.06
C ILE A 43 9.72 4.45 23.67
N ILE A 44 9.84 3.39 22.87
CA ILE A 44 9.63 2.00 23.33
C ILE A 44 10.66 1.58 24.40
N ASN A 45 11.87 2.09 24.30
CA ASN A 45 13.00 1.68 25.14
C ASN A 45 13.12 2.48 26.45
N ASP A 46 12.22 3.42 26.72
CA ASP A 46 12.25 4.28 27.91
C ASP A 46 10.92 4.20 28.70
N PRO A 47 10.91 3.60 29.91
CA PRO A 47 9.71 3.51 30.75
C PRO A 47 9.06 4.85 31.10
N ASP A 48 9.84 5.94 31.20
CA ASP A 48 9.31 7.26 31.50
C ASP A 48 8.62 7.86 30.25
N HIS A 49 9.18 7.67 29.05
CA HIS A 49 8.50 8.05 27.81
C HIS A 49 7.18 7.30 27.62
N LEU A 50 7.15 6.00 27.94
CA LEU A 50 5.92 5.20 27.85
C LEU A 50 4.81 5.72 28.77
N ARG A 51 5.18 6.17 29.99
CA ARG A 51 4.22 6.79 30.92
C ARG A 51 3.69 8.12 30.39
N GLU A 52 4.56 8.96 29.80
CA GLU A 52 4.13 10.22 29.19
C GLU A 52 3.23 10.01 27.96
N CYS A 53 3.47 8.96 27.16
CA CYS A 53 2.59 8.61 26.03
C CYS A 53 1.16 8.31 26.47
N GLU A 54 1.00 7.60 27.60
CA GLU A 54 -0.33 7.31 28.17
C GLU A 54 -1.07 8.61 28.51
N TYR A 55 -0.39 9.57 29.14
CA TYR A 55 -0.98 10.89 29.44
C TYR A 55 -1.30 11.68 28.18
N TYR A 56 -0.40 11.68 27.20
CA TYR A 56 -0.59 12.37 25.94
C TYR A 56 -1.85 11.89 25.21
N PHE A 57 -2.05 10.57 25.09
CA PHE A 57 -3.21 10.01 24.41
C PHE A 57 -4.52 10.26 25.16
N LYS A 58 -4.50 10.23 26.50
CA LYS A 58 -5.67 10.61 27.30
C LYS A 58 -6.08 12.08 27.08
N ALA A 59 -5.13 12.95 26.74
CA ALA A 59 -5.38 14.36 26.48
C ALA A 59 -5.74 14.69 25.01
N SER A 60 -5.30 13.88 24.05
CA SER A 60 -5.32 14.23 22.62
C SER A 60 -6.62 13.89 21.88
N GLY A 61 -7.49 13.03 22.43
CA GLY A 61 -8.80 12.73 21.85
C GLY A 61 -8.81 12.09 20.46
N SER A 62 -10.02 11.82 19.92
CA SER A 62 -10.23 11.16 18.62
C SER A 62 -9.93 12.02 17.40
N ASN A 63 -9.82 13.34 17.57
CA ASN A 63 -9.44 14.29 16.52
C ASN A 63 -7.94 14.25 16.20
N TYR A 64 -7.14 13.53 16.98
CA TYR A 64 -5.72 13.30 16.70
C TYR A 64 -5.48 11.98 15.97
N ILE A 65 -4.90 12.03 14.77
CA ILE A 65 -4.75 10.88 13.87
C ILE A 65 -4.06 9.67 14.49
N LEU A 66 -2.98 9.88 15.25
CA LEU A 66 -2.24 8.76 15.87
C LEU A 66 -3.09 8.08 16.95
N PHE A 67 -3.88 8.85 17.71
CA PHE A 67 -4.82 8.29 18.68
C PHE A 67 -5.92 7.52 17.97
N PHE A 68 -6.55 8.12 16.95
CA PHE A 68 -7.61 7.48 16.18
C PHE A 68 -7.13 6.16 15.54
N PHE A 69 -5.96 6.18 14.90
CA PHE A 69 -5.30 5.01 14.34
C PHE A 69 -5.06 3.93 15.39
N SER A 70 -4.51 4.33 16.55
CA SER A 70 -4.23 3.40 17.64
C SER A 70 -5.50 2.78 18.22
N ASN A 71 -6.57 3.57 18.37
CA ASN A 71 -7.85 3.12 18.88
C ASN A 71 -8.50 2.11 17.93
N ILE A 72 -8.58 2.40 16.64
CA ILE A 72 -9.16 1.49 15.64
C ILE A 72 -8.39 0.17 15.58
N ILE A 73 -7.04 0.21 15.54
CA ILE A 73 -6.23 -1.01 15.48
C ILE A 73 -6.37 -1.84 16.76
N TYR A 74 -6.43 -1.19 17.94
CA TYR A 74 -6.68 -1.89 19.19
C TYR A 74 -8.05 -2.56 19.20
N ASN A 75 -9.11 -1.84 18.83
CA ASN A 75 -10.48 -2.35 18.81
C ASN A 75 -10.63 -3.54 17.86
N LEU A 76 -10.00 -3.50 16.67
CA LEU A 76 -9.98 -4.63 15.74
C LEU A 76 -9.28 -5.87 16.32
N LYS A 77 -8.27 -5.68 17.17
CA LYS A 77 -7.51 -6.77 17.78
C LYS A 77 -8.19 -7.38 19.00
N THR A 78 -8.75 -6.55 19.87
CA THR A 78 -9.22 -6.96 21.21
C THR A 78 -10.74 -7.02 21.33
N ARG A 79 -11.48 -6.35 20.41
CA ARG A 79 -12.92 -6.11 20.49
C ARG A 79 -13.36 -5.32 21.74
N ASN A 80 -12.45 -4.57 22.35
CA ASN A 80 -12.67 -3.73 23.52
C ASN A 80 -12.14 -2.32 23.26
N ASP A 81 -12.64 -1.33 24.01
CA ASP A 81 -12.12 0.03 23.98
C ASP A 81 -10.64 0.09 24.35
N LEU A 82 -9.91 1.06 23.78
CA LEU A 82 -8.49 1.25 24.01
C LEU A 82 -8.17 1.52 25.49
N ILE A 83 -7.51 0.55 26.14
CA ILE A 83 -6.98 0.67 27.49
C ILE A 83 -5.48 1.01 27.39
N LEU A 84 -5.13 2.25 27.70
CA LEU A 84 -3.74 2.69 27.67
C LEU A 84 -3.00 2.26 28.94
N ASN A 85 -2.01 1.39 28.77
CA ASN A 85 -0.98 1.05 29.74
C ASN A 85 0.35 0.86 28.99
N GLN A 86 1.45 0.67 29.71
CA GLN A 86 2.79 0.56 29.09
C GLN A 86 2.91 -0.58 28.07
N ASP A 87 2.28 -1.74 28.32
CA ASP A 87 2.34 -2.88 27.40
C ASP A 87 1.56 -2.60 26.11
N VAL A 88 0.39 -1.96 26.23
CA VAL A 88 -0.40 -1.52 25.07
C VAL A 88 0.33 -0.45 24.29
N VAL A 89 0.98 0.52 24.94
CA VAL A 89 1.79 1.55 24.25
C VAL A 89 2.98 0.91 23.51
N LYS A 90 3.69 -0.04 24.13
CA LYS A 90 4.76 -0.79 23.44
C LYS A 90 4.24 -1.54 22.23
N TRP A 91 3.08 -2.20 22.36
CA TRP A 91 2.45 -2.90 21.25
C TRP A 91 2.05 -1.94 20.13
N LEU A 92 1.37 -0.84 20.45
CA LEU A 92 0.99 0.20 19.48
C LEU A 92 2.21 0.77 18.76
N ALA A 93 3.29 1.04 19.48
CA ALA A 93 4.53 1.53 18.90
C ALA A 93 5.16 0.51 17.93
N SER A 94 5.05 -0.80 18.20
CA SER A 94 5.44 -1.85 17.25
C SER A 94 4.56 -1.88 15.99
N VAL A 95 3.27 -1.57 16.13
CA VAL A 95 2.32 -1.43 15.01
C VAL A 95 2.70 -0.21 14.17
N TRP A 96 2.91 0.95 14.79
CA TRP A 96 3.34 2.17 14.09
C TRP A 96 4.63 1.94 13.33
N ARG A 97 5.63 1.31 13.98
CA ARG A 97 6.91 0.95 13.35
C ARG A 97 6.69 0.08 12.12
N SER A 98 5.88 -0.97 12.25
CA SER A 98 5.59 -1.90 11.15
C SER A 98 4.87 -1.20 9.99
N PHE A 99 3.93 -0.30 10.30
CA PHE A 99 3.20 0.49 9.31
C PHE A 99 4.14 1.46 8.55
N LEU A 100 4.99 2.19 9.27
CA LEU A 100 5.96 3.11 8.67
C LEU A 100 7.03 2.37 7.86
N GLN A 101 7.52 1.22 8.34
CA GLN A 101 8.49 0.40 7.61
C GLN A 101 7.92 -0.12 6.29
N ARG A 102 6.66 -0.57 6.31
CA ARG A 102 5.95 -1.01 5.11
C ARG A 102 5.76 0.15 4.12
N ASN A 103 5.33 1.31 4.61
CA ASN A 103 5.20 2.50 3.78
C ASN A 103 6.54 2.98 3.22
N LYS A 104 7.62 2.93 3.98
CA LYS A 104 8.98 3.21 3.48
C LYS A 104 9.30 2.33 2.28
N ASN A 105 8.96 1.04 2.32
CA ASN A 105 9.14 0.16 1.18
C ASN A 105 8.28 0.61 -0.01
N TYR A 106 7.00 0.96 0.21
CA TYR A 106 6.12 1.45 -0.86
C TYR A 106 6.64 2.71 -1.54
N GLN A 107 7.21 3.65 -0.78
CA GLN A 107 7.79 4.89 -1.31
C GLN A 107 8.94 4.62 -2.29
N LEU A 108 9.73 3.54 -2.07
CA LEU A 108 10.77 3.12 -3.02
C LEU A 108 10.18 2.59 -4.34
N TYR A 109 8.97 2.05 -4.31
CA TYR A 109 8.28 1.56 -5.50
C TYR A 109 7.56 2.63 -6.29
N PHE A 110 7.28 3.80 -5.70
CA PHE A 110 6.65 4.89 -6.43
C PHE A 110 7.47 5.20 -7.70
N PRO A 111 8.74 5.65 -7.67
CA PRO A 111 9.49 5.93 -8.90
C PRO A 111 9.54 4.78 -9.93
N LEU A 112 9.51 3.52 -9.45
CA LEU A 112 9.53 2.33 -10.30
C LEU A 112 8.22 2.14 -11.09
N ASN A 113 7.06 2.45 -10.49
CA ASN A 113 5.78 2.36 -11.20
C ASN A 113 5.83 3.16 -12.49
N LYS A 114 6.33 4.40 -12.47
CA LYS A 114 6.41 5.25 -13.67
C LYS A 114 7.20 4.57 -14.80
N GLN A 115 8.25 3.83 -14.47
CA GLN A 115 9.04 3.08 -15.45
C GLN A 115 8.24 1.91 -16.03
N TYR A 116 7.58 1.13 -15.17
CA TYR A 116 6.74 0.01 -15.58
C TYR A 116 5.49 0.46 -16.35
N SER A 117 4.77 1.51 -15.93
CA SER A 117 3.64 2.06 -16.68
C SER A 117 4.05 2.46 -18.10
N LYS A 118 5.25 3.03 -18.27
CA LYS A 118 5.81 3.36 -19.59
C LYS A 118 6.16 2.11 -20.40
N LEU A 119 6.76 1.10 -19.76
CA LEU A 119 7.07 -0.18 -20.40
C LEU A 119 5.81 -0.89 -20.89
N ILE A 120 4.83 -1.05 -19.99
CA ILE A 120 3.53 -1.66 -20.25
C ILE A 120 2.81 -0.90 -21.37
N GLY A 121 2.87 0.43 -21.35
CA GLY A 121 2.31 1.29 -22.40
C GLY A 121 2.87 1.03 -23.80
N LYS A 122 3.97 0.31 -23.98
CA LYS A 122 4.44 -0.12 -25.31
C LYS A 122 3.59 -1.25 -25.90
N PHE A 123 2.99 -2.07 -25.05
CA PHE A 123 2.22 -3.26 -25.46
C PHE A 123 0.73 -2.98 -25.66
N TYR A 124 0.24 -1.90 -25.07
CA TYR A 124 -1.13 -1.40 -25.20
C TYR A 124 -1.13 -0.13 -26.04
N GLY A 125 -2.18 0.11 -26.84
CA GLY A 125 -2.26 1.29 -27.70
C GLY A 125 -2.36 2.60 -26.91
N ALA A 126 -2.04 3.72 -27.54
CA ALA A 126 -2.07 5.05 -26.94
C ALA A 126 -3.49 5.51 -26.50
N GLU A 127 -4.55 4.85 -26.97
CA GLU A 127 -5.92 5.38 -26.90
C GLU A 127 -6.92 4.54 -26.11
N THR A 128 -6.51 3.52 -25.37
CA THR A 128 -7.50 2.66 -24.72
C THR A 128 -7.55 2.95 -23.23
N THR A 129 -8.53 3.78 -22.87
CA THR A 129 -9.08 3.96 -21.51
C THR A 129 -9.67 2.66 -20.94
N PHE A 130 -9.76 1.62 -21.78
CA PHE A 130 -10.06 0.25 -21.41
C PHE A 130 -8.81 -0.61 -21.60
N ILE A 131 -8.65 -1.70 -20.84
CA ILE A 131 -7.63 -2.72 -21.15
C ILE A 131 -8.06 -3.36 -22.47
N SER A 132 -7.60 -2.81 -23.58
CA SER A 132 -7.84 -3.39 -24.89
C SER A 132 -6.94 -4.60 -25.09
N LYS A 133 -7.25 -5.34 -26.15
CA LYS A 133 -6.41 -6.39 -26.71
C LYS A 133 -4.95 -5.88 -26.80
N ILE A 134 -4.00 -6.72 -26.39
CA ILE A 134 -2.57 -6.46 -26.59
C ILE A 134 -2.34 -6.24 -28.09
N ASN A 135 -1.71 -5.12 -28.45
CA ASN A 135 -1.59 -4.70 -29.84
C ASN A 135 -0.60 -5.55 -30.64
N ASN A 136 0.43 -6.08 -29.98
CA ASN A 136 1.48 -6.85 -30.64
C ASN A 136 1.95 -8.03 -29.77
N VAL A 137 1.38 -9.21 -30.02
CA VAL A 137 1.74 -10.46 -29.34
C VAL A 137 3.15 -10.94 -29.70
N THR A 138 3.65 -10.61 -30.89
CA THR A 138 5.02 -10.94 -31.31
C THR A 138 6.05 -10.25 -30.42
N MET A 139 5.81 -8.97 -30.10
CA MET A 139 6.66 -8.19 -29.19
C MET A 139 6.65 -8.75 -27.76
N VAL A 140 5.53 -9.31 -27.29
CA VAL A 140 5.46 -10.02 -25.99
C VAL A 140 6.39 -11.24 -26.01
N ASN A 141 6.35 -12.04 -27.08
CA ASN A 141 7.21 -13.21 -27.20
C ASN A 141 8.70 -12.82 -27.29
N GLU A 142 9.03 -11.79 -28.05
CA GLU A 142 10.40 -11.28 -28.18
C GLU A 142 10.95 -10.76 -26.85
N HIS A 143 10.17 -9.96 -26.13
CA HIS A 143 10.62 -9.27 -24.92
C HIS A 143 10.68 -10.21 -23.70
N PHE A 144 9.69 -11.08 -23.52
CA PHE A 144 9.55 -11.87 -22.29
C PHE A 144 9.95 -13.34 -22.42
N ILE A 145 9.94 -13.92 -23.63
CA ILE A 145 10.12 -15.38 -23.80
C ILE A 145 11.46 -15.71 -24.46
N ASN A 146 11.87 -14.94 -25.47
CA ASN A 146 13.09 -15.25 -26.23
C ASN A 146 14.40 -14.91 -25.48
N GLY A 147 14.34 -14.12 -24.39
CA GLY A 147 15.50 -13.69 -23.59
C GLY A 147 16.05 -14.71 -22.58
N GLY A 148 15.43 -15.89 -22.44
CA GLY A 148 15.81 -16.92 -21.47
C GLY A 148 14.99 -16.87 -20.17
N LEU A 149 14.85 -18.03 -19.50
CA LEU A 149 14.04 -18.24 -18.28
C LEU A 149 14.92 -18.42 -17.03
N GLY A 150 15.91 -17.54 -16.84
CA GLY A 150 16.76 -17.53 -15.64
C GLY A 150 16.17 -16.72 -14.48
N ASP A 151 16.80 -16.82 -13.31
CA ASP A 151 16.58 -15.89 -12.20
C ASP A 151 16.89 -14.46 -12.70
N ASP A 152 16.01 -13.50 -12.43
CA ASP A 152 16.00 -12.11 -12.98
C ASP A 152 15.51 -11.97 -14.43
N SER A 153 14.74 -12.93 -14.93
CA SER A 153 14.04 -12.78 -16.21
C SER A 153 13.03 -11.62 -16.19
N GLU A 154 12.73 -11.06 -17.37
CA GLU A 154 11.71 -10.01 -17.52
C GLU A 154 10.32 -10.45 -17.04
N ILE A 155 10.04 -11.77 -17.07
CA ILE A 155 8.82 -12.33 -16.48
C ILE A 155 8.84 -12.13 -14.97
N GLU A 156 9.91 -12.54 -14.28
CA GLU A 156 10.00 -12.41 -12.82
C GLU A 156 9.94 -10.96 -12.35
N LYS A 157 10.54 -10.04 -13.11
CA LYS A 157 10.45 -8.60 -12.86
C LYS A 157 9.00 -8.09 -12.96
N LEU A 158 8.28 -8.53 -13.99
CA LEU A 158 6.86 -8.20 -14.18
C LEU A 158 5.97 -8.81 -13.09
N GLU A 159 6.22 -10.06 -12.69
CA GLU A 159 5.52 -10.74 -11.59
C GLU A 159 5.76 -10.01 -10.26
N ARG A 160 7.00 -9.61 -9.97
CA ARG A 160 7.34 -8.84 -8.76
C ARG A 160 6.68 -7.47 -8.75
N PHE A 161 6.69 -6.78 -9.90
CA PHE A 161 5.98 -5.50 -10.04
C PHE A 161 4.49 -5.66 -9.75
N PHE A 162 3.86 -6.68 -10.32
CA PHE A 162 2.46 -7.01 -10.04
C PHE A 162 2.21 -7.24 -8.55
N GLN A 163 2.97 -8.13 -7.91
CA GLN A 163 2.79 -8.50 -6.49
C GLN A 163 2.89 -7.30 -5.56
N VAL A 164 3.88 -6.44 -5.78
CA VAL A 164 4.08 -5.25 -4.94
C VAL A 164 2.97 -4.23 -5.16
N THR A 165 2.58 -3.99 -6.41
CA THR A 165 1.49 -3.05 -6.72
C THR A 165 0.17 -3.56 -6.13
N GLU A 166 -0.06 -4.87 -6.18
CA GLU A 166 -1.25 -5.51 -5.59
C GLU A 166 -1.28 -5.30 -4.08
N GLU A 167 -0.15 -5.50 -3.40
CA GLU A 167 -0.02 -5.25 -1.97
C GLU A 167 -0.34 -3.78 -1.61
N ILE A 168 0.19 -2.83 -2.38
CA ILE A 168 -0.06 -1.40 -2.19
C ILE A 168 -1.56 -1.10 -2.32
N LEU A 169 -2.22 -1.57 -3.40
CA LEU A 169 -3.65 -1.35 -3.60
C LEU A 169 -4.51 -1.96 -2.48
N LEU A 170 -4.19 -3.18 -2.04
CA LEU A 170 -4.89 -3.83 -0.94
C LEU A 170 -4.76 -3.05 0.38
N ALA A 171 -3.66 -2.29 0.55
CA ALA A 171 -3.47 -1.41 1.70
C ALA A 171 -4.09 0.00 1.51
N MET A 172 -4.14 0.52 0.28
CA MET A 172 -4.72 1.83 -0.03
C MET A 172 -6.22 1.90 0.22
N LYS A 173 -6.97 0.89 -0.24
CA LYS A 173 -8.43 0.85 -0.13
C LYS A 173 -8.94 1.01 1.32
N PRO A 174 -8.47 0.21 2.31
CA PRO A 174 -8.87 0.42 3.70
C PRO A 174 -8.38 1.75 4.27
N SER A 175 -7.20 2.24 3.86
CA SER A 175 -6.68 3.54 4.31
C SER A 175 -7.56 4.71 3.87
N CYS A 176 -8.15 4.64 2.67
CA CYS A 176 -9.10 5.62 2.17
C CYS A 176 -10.34 5.72 3.07
N PHE A 177 -10.97 4.58 3.35
CA PHE A 177 -12.15 4.53 4.21
C PHE A 177 -11.84 4.91 5.66
N PHE A 178 -10.68 4.48 6.17
CA PHE A 178 -10.19 4.88 7.49
C PHE A 178 -10.07 6.40 7.61
N LEU A 179 -9.50 7.09 6.61
CA LEU A 179 -9.38 8.54 6.62
C LEU A 179 -10.74 9.24 6.52
N GLN A 180 -11.67 8.71 5.73
CA GLN A 180 -13.03 9.24 5.66
C GLN A 180 -13.72 9.16 7.02
N ASP A 181 -13.56 8.05 7.74
CA ASP A 181 -14.12 7.88 9.08
C ASP A 181 -13.43 8.78 10.09
N PHE A 182 -12.10 8.93 10.02
CA PHE A 182 -11.36 9.90 10.83
C PHE A 182 -11.89 11.33 10.65
N TYR A 183 -12.14 11.78 9.42
CA TYR A 183 -12.66 13.13 9.17
C TYR A 183 -14.09 13.32 9.67
N LYS A 184 -14.94 12.29 9.59
CA LYS A 184 -16.29 12.32 10.16
C LYS A 184 -16.22 12.46 11.69
N GLU A 185 -15.39 11.65 12.33
CA GLU A 185 -15.21 11.67 13.79
C GLU A 185 -14.64 13.00 14.28
N MET A 186 -13.65 13.56 13.56
CA MET A 186 -13.14 14.89 13.86
C MET A 186 -14.22 15.96 13.72
N LYS A 187 -15.03 15.93 12.65
CA LYS A 187 -16.16 16.85 12.47
C LYS A 187 -17.15 16.78 13.64
N ILE A 188 -17.47 15.57 14.10
CA ILE A 188 -18.38 15.35 15.23
C ILE A 188 -17.78 15.90 16.52
N ALA A 189 -16.48 15.68 16.74
CA ALA A 189 -15.80 16.06 17.98
C ALA A 189 -15.49 17.56 18.08
N THR A 190 -15.10 18.21 16.97
CA THR A 190 -14.60 19.59 16.98
C THR A 190 -15.46 20.58 16.19
N GLY A 191 -16.37 20.10 15.34
CA GLY A 191 -17.08 20.93 14.37
C GLY A 191 -16.23 21.35 13.16
N GLU A 192 -14.94 21.01 13.14
CA GLU A 192 -13.99 21.40 12.10
C GLU A 192 -13.62 20.21 11.20
N VAL A 193 -13.29 20.51 9.94
CA VAL A 193 -12.80 19.52 8.98
C VAL A 193 -11.65 20.13 8.18
N PRO A 194 -10.51 19.43 8.04
CA PRO A 194 -9.42 19.87 7.17
C PRO A 194 -9.91 20.06 5.74
N ALA A 195 -9.41 21.10 5.06
CA ALA A 195 -9.78 21.38 3.67
C ALA A 195 -9.56 20.18 2.74
N GLU A 196 -8.54 19.36 3.00
CA GLU A 196 -8.23 18.16 2.23
C GLU A 196 -9.26 17.03 2.37
N ALA A 197 -10.07 17.01 3.43
CA ALA A 197 -11.10 15.98 3.59
C ALA A 197 -12.17 16.07 2.50
N ALA A 198 -12.58 17.29 2.15
CA ALA A 198 -13.55 17.53 1.07
C ALA A 198 -12.99 17.09 -0.29
N GLU A 199 -11.69 17.28 -0.52
CA GLU A 199 -11.01 16.82 -1.73
C GLU A 199 -10.93 15.30 -1.81
N ILE A 200 -10.58 14.62 -0.70
CA ILE A 200 -10.54 13.15 -0.63
C ILE A 200 -11.93 12.56 -0.81
N GLU A 201 -12.96 13.13 -0.18
CA GLU A 201 -14.35 12.69 -0.34
C GLU A 201 -14.83 12.86 -1.80
N LYS A 202 -14.58 14.04 -2.40
CA LYS A 202 -14.96 14.34 -3.78
C LYS A 202 -14.28 13.42 -4.80
N ARG A 203 -13.00 13.11 -4.61
CA ARG A 203 -12.23 12.21 -5.49
C ARG A 203 -12.60 10.74 -5.29
N GLY A 204 -13.12 10.41 -4.11
CA GLY A 204 -13.43 9.04 -3.69
C GLY A 204 -12.20 8.12 -3.74
N LEU A 205 -12.46 6.82 -3.73
CA LEU A 205 -11.39 5.81 -3.84
C LEU A 205 -10.60 5.97 -5.15
N SER A 206 -11.28 6.29 -6.25
CA SER A 206 -10.70 6.41 -7.59
C SER A 206 -9.50 7.37 -7.64
N GLY A 207 -9.64 8.57 -7.05
CA GLY A 207 -8.58 9.57 -7.00
C GLY A 207 -7.76 9.59 -5.70
N PHE A 208 -7.88 8.56 -4.85
CA PHE A 208 -7.12 8.46 -3.60
C PHE A 208 -5.64 8.14 -3.85
N GLY A 209 -4.72 8.79 -3.12
CA GLY A 209 -3.27 8.74 -3.35
C GLY A 209 -2.72 10.00 -4.02
N ALA A 210 -1.41 10.01 -4.30
CA ALA A 210 -0.73 11.18 -4.86
C ALA A 210 -0.57 11.15 -6.39
N ASP A 211 -0.84 12.28 -7.04
CA ASP A 211 -0.57 12.59 -8.47
C ASP A 211 -0.70 11.39 -9.44
N ILE A 212 0.42 10.79 -9.83
CA ILE A 212 0.52 9.70 -10.82
C ILE A 212 0.36 8.29 -10.20
N TYR A 213 0.06 8.22 -8.92
CA TYR A 213 -0.10 7.02 -8.08
C TYR A 213 -1.47 6.94 -7.42
N THR A 214 -2.51 7.47 -8.08
CA THR A 214 -3.86 7.30 -7.59
C THR A 214 -4.26 5.83 -7.63
N TYR A 215 -5.21 5.45 -6.77
CA TYR A 215 -5.75 4.09 -6.71
C TYR A 215 -6.18 3.60 -8.08
N ARG A 216 -6.98 4.39 -8.81
CA ARG A 216 -7.40 4.05 -10.17
C ARG A 216 -6.22 3.82 -11.10
N LYS A 217 -5.19 4.68 -11.04
CA LYS A 217 -4.02 4.56 -11.92
C LYS A 217 -3.26 3.26 -11.66
N LEU A 218 -3.10 2.88 -10.39
CA LEU A 218 -2.48 1.62 -10.00
C LEU A 218 -3.35 0.41 -10.40
N VAL A 219 -4.68 0.49 -10.27
CA VAL A 219 -5.59 -0.56 -10.75
C VAL A 219 -5.46 -0.73 -12.26
N GLU A 220 -5.41 0.36 -13.03
CA GLU A 220 -5.19 0.33 -14.49
C GLU A 220 -3.86 -0.33 -14.85
N ASP A 221 -2.78 -0.01 -14.14
CA ASP A 221 -1.45 -0.56 -14.40
C ASP A 221 -1.36 -2.05 -14.02
N ILE A 222 -1.96 -2.48 -12.91
CA ILE A 222 -2.09 -3.91 -12.57
C ILE A 222 -2.87 -4.66 -13.62
N CYS A 223 -4.01 -4.11 -14.03
CA CYS A 223 -4.87 -4.70 -15.02
C CYS A 223 -4.10 -4.99 -16.33
N LYS A 224 -3.33 -4.02 -16.81
CA LYS A 224 -2.48 -4.18 -18.00
C LYS A 224 -1.33 -5.17 -17.76
N THR A 225 -0.74 -5.17 -16.56
CA THR A 225 0.30 -6.12 -16.16
C THR A 225 -0.21 -7.55 -16.18
N LEU A 226 -1.39 -7.79 -15.61
CA LEU A 226 -2.05 -9.09 -15.57
C LEU A 226 -2.41 -9.58 -16.98
N GLY A 227 -2.90 -8.71 -17.85
CA GLY A 227 -3.13 -9.07 -19.26
C GLY A 227 -1.84 -9.51 -19.98
N LEU A 228 -0.69 -8.89 -19.67
CA LEU A 228 0.60 -9.32 -20.19
C LEU A 228 1.02 -10.68 -19.61
N LEU A 229 0.91 -10.86 -18.30
CA LEU A 229 1.24 -12.13 -17.64
C LEU A 229 0.37 -13.28 -18.16
N GLU A 230 -0.94 -13.06 -18.30
CA GLU A 230 -1.87 -14.01 -18.92
C GLU A 230 -1.39 -14.41 -20.33
N ALA A 231 -1.06 -13.43 -21.19
CA ALA A 231 -0.60 -13.68 -22.55
C ALA A 231 0.75 -14.43 -22.59
N ILE A 232 1.70 -14.07 -21.73
CA ILE A 232 3.00 -14.74 -21.60
C ILE A 232 2.79 -16.20 -21.23
N TYR A 233 2.01 -16.46 -20.18
CA TYR A 233 1.77 -17.82 -19.70
C TYR A 233 0.92 -18.65 -20.67
N LEU A 234 0.02 -18.03 -21.45
CA LEU A 234 -0.67 -18.69 -22.55
C LEU A 234 0.28 -19.12 -23.68
N LEU A 235 1.25 -18.27 -24.04
CA LEU A 235 2.28 -18.60 -25.04
C LEU A 235 3.22 -19.70 -24.55
N LEU A 236 3.64 -19.64 -23.28
CA LEU A 236 4.47 -20.68 -22.68
C LEU A 236 3.73 -22.02 -22.59
N LYS A 237 2.44 -22.01 -22.22
CA LYS A 237 1.57 -23.21 -22.17
C LYS A 237 1.53 -23.93 -23.51
N LYS A 238 1.57 -23.19 -24.63
CA LYS A 238 1.62 -23.76 -26.00
C LYS A 238 2.99 -24.34 -26.37
N LYS A 239 4.08 -23.83 -25.79
CA LYS A 239 5.46 -24.23 -26.13
C LYS A 239 5.97 -25.42 -25.30
N LYS A 240 5.78 -25.41 -23.97
CA LYS A 240 6.26 -26.46 -23.07
C LYS A 240 5.42 -26.50 -21.78
N ALA A 241 5.02 -27.71 -21.36
CA ALA A 241 4.47 -27.93 -20.03
C ALA A 241 5.63 -28.13 -19.03
N THR A 242 6.10 -27.04 -18.43
CA THR A 242 7.13 -27.09 -17.39
C THR A 242 6.53 -26.73 -16.04
N ARG A 243 6.92 -27.47 -14.99
CA ARG A 243 6.67 -27.05 -13.62
C ARG A 243 7.75 -26.10 -13.16
N GLN A 244 7.35 -25.06 -12.44
CA GLN A 244 8.22 -24.00 -11.98
C GLN A 244 7.82 -23.62 -10.56
N PHE A 245 8.81 -23.21 -9.77
CA PHE A 245 8.53 -22.59 -8.48
C PHE A 245 8.11 -21.14 -8.71
N ARG A 246 6.99 -20.76 -8.09
CA ARG A 246 6.48 -19.39 -8.08
C ARG A 246 5.98 -19.02 -6.71
N ILE A 247 6.10 -17.74 -6.36
CA ILE A 247 5.59 -17.21 -5.09
C ILE A 247 4.23 -16.59 -5.38
N PHE A 248 3.19 -17.08 -4.71
CA PHE A 248 1.85 -16.51 -4.74
C PHE A 248 1.34 -16.37 -3.32
N ASP A 249 0.83 -15.19 -2.98
CA ASP A 249 0.28 -14.87 -1.65
C ASP A 249 1.28 -15.20 -0.52
N GLY A 250 2.57 -14.89 -0.75
CA GLY A 250 3.66 -15.17 0.18
C GLY A 250 4.08 -16.65 0.29
N LYS A 251 3.47 -17.56 -0.49
CA LYS A 251 3.76 -18.99 -0.45
C LYS A 251 4.46 -19.44 -1.73
N LYS A 252 5.58 -20.16 -1.58
CA LYS A 252 6.27 -20.83 -2.68
C LYS A 252 5.45 -22.07 -3.10
N LYS A 253 4.94 -22.06 -4.34
CA LYS A 253 4.16 -23.15 -4.94
C LYS A 253 4.94 -23.73 -6.12
N PHE A 254 4.83 -25.05 -6.34
CA PHE A 254 5.39 -25.74 -7.50
C PHE A 254 4.28 -26.03 -8.50
N LEU A 255 4.18 -25.20 -9.53
CA LEU A 255 3.01 -25.14 -10.42
C LEU A 255 3.42 -25.37 -11.86
N THR A 256 2.52 -25.97 -12.63
CA THR A 256 2.60 -26.03 -14.09
C THR A 256 2.33 -24.65 -14.70
N THR A 257 2.82 -24.42 -15.91
CA THR A 257 2.51 -23.21 -16.69
C THR A 257 1.00 -23.00 -16.87
N GLY A 258 0.20 -24.08 -16.93
CA GLY A 258 -1.26 -24.02 -17.01
C GLY A 258 -1.91 -23.48 -15.73
N GLU A 259 -1.49 -23.99 -14.57
CA GLU A 259 -1.97 -23.50 -13.26
C GLU A 259 -1.57 -22.03 -13.03
N ILE A 260 -0.38 -21.62 -13.46
CA ILE A 260 0.07 -20.22 -13.35
C ILE A 260 -0.80 -19.30 -14.25
N TYR A 261 -1.11 -19.75 -15.47
CA TYR A 261 -2.03 -19.03 -16.36
C TYR A 261 -3.40 -18.80 -15.71
N GLU A 262 -3.98 -19.84 -15.11
CA GLU A 262 -5.30 -19.76 -14.46
C GLU A 262 -5.29 -18.75 -13.30
N ILE A 263 -4.25 -18.76 -12.46
CA ILE A 263 -4.09 -17.78 -11.38
C ILE A 263 -4.10 -16.34 -11.93
N TYR A 264 -3.33 -16.05 -12.98
CA TYR A 264 -3.27 -14.70 -13.54
C TYR A 264 -4.57 -14.30 -14.25
N ALA A 265 -5.26 -15.23 -14.91
CA ALA A 265 -6.57 -14.98 -15.53
C ALA A 265 -7.66 -14.66 -14.48
N ASP A 266 -7.66 -15.37 -13.35
CA ASP A 266 -8.58 -15.11 -12.25
C ASP A 266 -8.30 -13.75 -11.61
N LYS A 267 -7.02 -13.44 -11.34
CA LYS A 267 -6.62 -12.13 -10.82
C LYS A 267 -6.95 -11.01 -11.80
N PHE A 268 -6.74 -11.20 -13.10
CA PHE A 268 -7.12 -10.23 -14.14
C PHE A 268 -8.61 -9.93 -14.09
N SER A 269 -9.44 -10.98 -14.00
CA SER A 269 -10.90 -10.85 -13.93
C SER A 269 -11.34 -10.07 -12.68
N SER A 270 -10.73 -10.34 -11.53
CA SER A 270 -10.99 -9.64 -10.27
C SER A 270 -10.64 -8.14 -10.36
N TRP A 271 -9.42 -7.81 -10.79
CA TRP A 271 -8.97 -6.42 -10.89
C TRP A 271 -9.68 -5.64 -12.01
N LYS A 272 -10.07 -6.31 -13.08
CA LYS A 272 -10.93 -5.72 -14.12
C LYS A 272 -12.30 -5.34 -13.57
N LYS A 273 -12.88 -6.17 -12.70
CA LYS A 273 -14.13 -5.82 -12.01
C LYS A 273 -13.94 -4.62 -11.09
N GLU A 274 -12.89 -4.61 -10.26
CA GLU A 274 -12.55 -3.45 -9.42
C GLU A 274 -12.41 -2.17 -10.26
N LEU A 275 -11.73 -2.22 -11.42
CA LEU A 275 -11.59 -1.07 -12.31
C LEU A 275 -12.94 -0.55 -12.85
N LEU A 276 -13.87 -1.46 -13.15
CA LEU A 276 -15.21 -1.10 -13.61
C LEU A 276 -16.04 -0.47 -12.49
N ASP A 277 -15.88 -0.93 -11.26
CA ASP A 277 -16.58 -0.44 -10.07
C ASP A 277 -16.06 0.94 -9.59
N LEU A 278 -14.88 1.38 -10.07
CA LEU A 278 -14.29 2.71 -9.79
C LEU A 278 -14.82 3.85 -10.70
N LYS A 279 -15.78 3.55 -11.59
CA LYS A 279 -16.37 4.51 -12.54
C LYS A 279 -17.42 5.42 -11.93
#